data_AF-A0A7S1AAY6-F1
#
_entry.id   AF-A0A7S1AAY6-F1
#
_cell.length_a   1.000
_cell.length_b   1.000
_cell.length_c   1.000
_cell.angle_alpha   90.00
_cell.angle_beta   90.00
_cell.angle_gamma   90.00
#
_symmetry.space_group_name_H-M   'P 1'
#
loop_
_entity.id
_entity.type
_entity.pdbx_description
1 polymer ?
#
loop_
_entity_poly.entity_id
_entity_poly.type
_entity_poly.pdbx_seq_one_letter_code
_entity_poly.pdbx_strand_id
1 'polypeptide(L)'
;VDETKVRTAGQTGFLDTNGNPSPAEMGPILLGTNEPDMYGSCMGGMMGTCVAPCSLNANDTNANDCPVCDLYAVPGTQQPNSIGECNCWESSNPTGAGFWSVSSTNCAGISQPLPNLWTDYPACGDDVISMWRQTAAIAASKGYTYLSTPLAAVSMDYLRTFVEKACTGCSDISCGCPTHVGWHFYAQDCRPEATGGYDQFQAKLNATASIMEAFPNIEGAIVNEVGMLNCAMDTPSSPCIPNGPTQVYPADSQPDHACPSTAELPEGLGSFVEHLLEMVAATTTSDGRQVISSFSWFNENMSGGTYNLRLFNEDGSVNQVGQAYISACQKWASAARGIVV
;
A
#
# COMPACT_ATOMS: atom_id res chain seq x y z
N VAL A 1 1.23 18.15 -14.86
CA VAL A 1 0.22 17.48 -14.01
C VAL A 1 -1.16 17.90 -14.47
N ASP A 2 -2.11 16.97 -14.60
CA ASP A 2 -3.50 17.28 -15.00
C ASP A 2 -4.33 17.62 -13.76
N GLU A 3 -4.62 18.91 -13.57
CA GLU A 3 -5.39 19.40 -12.43
C GLU A 3 -6.77 18.76 -12.32
N THR A 4 -7.39 18.37 -13.43
CA THR A 4 -8.74 17.79 -13.42
C THR A 4 -8.81 16.44 -12.69
N LYS A 5 -7.65 15.79 -12.51
CA LYS A 5 -7.52 14.50 -11.80
C LYS A 5 -7.44 14.65 -10.29
N VAL A 6 -7.18 15.85 -9.76
CA VAL A 6 -7.20 16.13 -8.32
C VAL A 6 -8.58 16.68 -7.97
N ARG A 7 -9.33 16.01 -7.09
CA ARG A 7 -10.65 16.50 -6.66
C ARG A 7 -10.49 17.65 -5.65
N THR A 8 -11.54 18.42 -5.38
CA THR A 8 -11.48 19.49 -4.37
C THR A 8 -11.67 18.89 -2.98
N ALA A 9 -10.88 19.33 -1.99
CA ALA A 9 -11.05 18.91 -0.60
C ALA A 9 -12.41 19.37 -0.04
N GLY A 10 -13.03 18.56 0.80
CA GLY A 10 -14.38 18.80 1.33
C GLY A 10 -15.50 18.70 0.30
N GLN A 11 -15.20 18.36 -0.96
CA GLN A 11 -16.21 18.20 -2.00
C GLN A 11 -16.94 16.87 -1.83
N THR A 12 -18.26 16.92 -1.87
CA THR A 12 -19.17 15.76 -2.01
C THR A 12 -19.74 15.69 -3.43
N GLY A 13 -20.33 14.55 -3.81
CA GLY A 13 -21.03 14.42 -5.10
C GLY A 13 -20.12 14.38 -6.32
N PHE A 14 -18.82 14.12 -6.14
CA PHE A 14 -17.90 13.89 -7.25
C PHE A 14 -18.30 12.62 -8.01
N LEU A 15 -18.02 12.56 -9.31
CA LEU A 15 -18.33 11.39 -10.11
C LEU A 15 -17.32 10.26 -9.84
N ASP A 16 -17.83 9.05 -9.64
CA ASP A 16 -17.04 7.81 -9.64
C ASP A 16 -16.54 7.47 -11.06
N THR A 17 -15.80 6.37 -11.19
CA THR A 17 -15.27 5.91 -12.48
C THR A 17 -16.35 5.52 -13.50
N ASN A 18 -17.58 5.28 -13.04
CA ASN A 18 -18.75 4.97 -13.86
C ASN A 18 -19.60 6.22 -14.18
N GLY A 19 -19.20 7.40 -13.69
CA GLY A 19 -19.93 8.65 -13.88
C GLY A 19 -21.08 8.87 -12.91
N ASN A 20 -21.22 8.06 -11.85
CA ASN A 20 -22.26 8.25 -10.84
C ASN A 20 -21.80 9.19 -9.72
N PRO A 21 -22.67 10.05 -9.18
CA PRO A 21 -22.33 10.87 -8.02
C PRO A 21 -22.03 10.01 -6.79
N SER A 22 -20.87 10.24 -6.18
CA SER A 22 -20.44 9.60 -4.94
C SER A 22 -21.02 10.35 -3.72
N PRO A 23 -21.56 9.63 -2.72
CA PRO A 23 -21.97 10.24 -1.46
C PRO A 23 -20.79 10.60 -0.55
N ALA A 24 -19.57 10.16 -0.89
CA ALA A 24 -18.38 10.42 -0.07
C ALA A 24 -17.94 11.89 -0.15
N GLU A 25 -17.33 12.36 0.93
CA GLU A 25 -16.65 13.64 0.99
C GLU A 25 -15.14 13.44 0.81
N MET A 26 -14.52 14.26 -0.02
CA MET A 26 -13.07 14.28 -0.13
C MET A 26 -12.43 14.77 1.17
N GLY A 27 -11.58 13.94 1.78
CA GLY A 27 -10.86 14.33 2.98
C GLY A 27 -9.91 15.51 2.77
N PRO A 28 -9.44 16.14 3.86
CA PRO A 28 -8.50 17.27 3.81
C PRO A 28 -7.05 16.83 3.53
N ILE A 29 -6.80 15.52 3.39
CA ILE A 29 -5.50 14.93 3.07
C ILE A 29 -5.47 14.42 1.63
N LEU A 30 -4.43 14.79 0.89
CA LEU A 30 -4.09 14.11 -0.36
C LEU A 30 -3.11 12.99 -0.02
N LEU A 31 -3.51 11.75 -0.28
CA LEU A 31 -2.61 10.62 -0.23
C LEU A 31 -1.76 10.59 -1.50
N GLY A 32 -0.46 10.33 -1.33
CA GLY A 32 0.45 10.07 -2.43
C GLY A 32 0.00 8.84 -3.24
N THR A 33 0.55 8.70 -4.44
CA THR A 33 0.26 7.53 -5.28
C THR A 33 0.69 6.25 -4.60
N ASN A 34 -0.05 5.16 -4.82
CA ASN A 34 0.41 3.86 -4.41
C ASN A 34 1.68 3.47 -5.18
N GLU A 35 2.69 2.98 -4.48
CA GLU A 35 3.87 2.41 -5.10
C GLU A 35 3.60 0.95 -5.45
N PRO A 36 4.35 0.34 -6.39
CA PRO A 36 4.31 -1.09 -6.57
C PRO A 36 4.72 -1.82 -5.30
N ASP A 37 3.72 -2.24 -4.52
CA ASP A 37 3.86 -2.94 -3.25
C ASP A 37 4.40 -4.38 -3.40
N MET A 38 4.33 -4.92 -4.62
CA MET A 38 4.79 -6.27 -4.95
C MET A 38 5.40 -6.31 -6.36
N TYR A 39 6.44 -7.14 -6.53
CA TYR A 39 6.82 -7.65 -7.85
C TYR A 39 5.66 -8.49 -8.39
N GLY A 40 5.26 -8.32 -9.65
CA GLY A 40 4.10 -9.02 -10.21
C GLY A 40 2.77 -8.31 -10.03
N SER A 41 2.68 -7.04 -10.40
CA SER A 41 1.53 -6.17 -10.16
C SER A 41 0.29 -6.45 -11.02
N CYS A 42 0.26 -7.56 -11.77
CA CYS A 42 -0.92 -7.96 -12.51
C CYS A 42 -1.84 -8.83 -11.65
N MET A 43 -3.09 -8.42 -11.41
CA MET A 43 -4.04 -9.27 -10.72
C MET A 43 -4.33 -10.58 -11.49
N GLY A 44 -4.68 -11.67 -10.79
CA GLY A 44 -5.05 -12.94 -11.45
C GLY A 44 -3.84 -13.81 -11.81
N GLY A 45 -3.89 -14.47 -12.98
CA GLY A 45 -3.06 -15.63 -13.32
C GLY A 45 -1.53 -15.45 -13.27
N MET A 46 -1.04 -14.21 -13.38
CA MET A 46 0.40 -13.87 -13.34
C MET A 46 0.79 -12.98 -12.14
N MET A 47 -0.10 -12.83 -11.16
CA MET A 47 0.20 -12.15 -9.89
C MET A 47 1.49 -12.69 -9.28
N GLY A 48 2.38 -11.79 -8.86
CA GLY A 48 3.69 -12.15 -8.31
C GLY A 48 4.80 -12.33 -9.36
N THR A 49 4.49 -12.52 -10.65
CA THR A 49 5.51 -12.95 -11.64
C THR A 49 5.92 -11.87 -12.68
N CYS A 50 5.09 -10.87 -12.93
CA CYS A 50 5.35 -9.78 -13.90
C CYS A 50 6.23 -8.65 -13.33
N VAL A 51 7.34 -8.32 -13.99
CA VAL A 51 8.24 -7.23 -13.56
C VAL A 51 8.15 -5.98 -14.42
N ALA A 52 7.46 -6.03 -15.56
CA ALA A 52 7.24 -4.89 -16.44
C ALA A 52 5.90 -5.00 -17.22
N PRO A 53 5.29 -3.89 -17.64
CA PRO A 53 4.20 -3.94 -18.61
C PRO A 53 4.79 -4.34 -19.95
N CYS A 54 4.00 -4.95 -20.82
CA CYS A 54 4.47 -5.22 -22.17
C CYS A 54 4.97 -3.95 -22.86
N SER A 55 6.14 -4.07 -23.49
CA SER A 55 6.68 -3.12 -24.44
C SER A 55 5.74 -3.02 -25.64
N LEU A 56 4.66 -2.24 -25.52
CA LEU A 56 3.71 -2.02 -26.60
C LEU A 56 4.40 -1.33 -27.78
N ASN A 57 4.91 -2.11 -28.72
CA ASN A 57 4.86 -1.71 -30.11
C ASN A 57 3.65 -2.40 -30.72
N ALA A 58 2.58 -1.65 -30.99
CA ALA A 58 1.39 -2.14 -31.70
C ALA A 58 1.67 -2.70 -33.11
N ASN A 59 2.94 -2.62 -33.56
CA ASN A 59 3.44 -3.17 -34.81
C ASN A 59 4.49 -4.29 -34.61
N ASP A 60 4.72 -4.74 -33.38
CA ASP A 60 5.63 -5.87 -33.16
C ASP A 60 4.93 -7.16 -33.62
N THR A 61 5.52 -7.81 -34.60
CA THR A 61 4.96 -9.01 -35.26
C THR A 61 4.88 -10.24 -34.35
N ASN A 62 5.23 -10.10 -33.07
CA ASN A 62 5.13 -11.10 -32.02
C ASN A 62 3.99 -10.78 -31.04
N ALA A 63 2.75 -10.65 -31.53
CA ALA A 63 1.56 -10.60 -30.67
C ALA A 63 1.45 -11.81 -29.69
N ASN A 64 2.29 -12.83 -29.84
CA ASN A 64 2.41 -14.00 -28.96
C ASN A 64 3.46 -13.87 -27.83
N ASP A 65 4.29 -12.82 -27.79
CA ASP A 65 5.36 -12.66 -26.78
C ASP A 65 4.95 -11.70 -25.63
N CYS A 66 3.67 -11.45 -25.50
CA CYS A 66 3.09 -10.60 -24.47
C CYS A 66 1.87 -11.34 -23.89
N PRO A 67 2.08 -12.25 -22.93
CA PRO A 67 1.00 -13.06 -22.38
C PRO A 67 -0.05 -12.15 -21.73
N VAL A 68 -1.33 -12.43 -22.03
CA VAL A 68 -2.46 -11.76 -21.41
C VAL A 68 -2.66 -12.35 -20.02
N CYS A 69 -2.57 -11.48 -19.03
CA CYS A 69 -2.89 -11.81 -17.65
C CYS A 69 -4.41 -11.83 -17.51
N ASP A 70 -4.96 -12.98 -17.13
CA ASP A 70 -6.40 -13.12 -16.90
C ASP A 70 -6.72 -12.91 -15.42
N LEU A 71 -7.59 -11.94 -15.11
CA LEU A 71 -8.05 -11.61 -13.75
C LEU A 71 -8.61 -12.82 -12.99
N TYR A 72 -9.27 -13.73 -13.70
CA TYR A 72 -9.96 -14.88 -13.13
C TYR A 72 -9.15 -16.18 -13.18
N ALA A 73 -7.96 -16.16 -13.79
CA ALA A 73 -7.04 -17.29 -13.71
C ALA A 73 -6.47 -17.43 -12.30
N VAL A 74 -6.17 -18.67 -11.92
CA VAL A 74 -5.55 -18.98 -10.63
C VAL A 74 -4.19 -18.30 -10.55
N PRO A 75 -3.90 -17.49 -9.51
CA PRO A 75 -2.63 -16.80 -9.38
C PRO A 75 -1.40 -17.71 -9.52
N GLY A 76 -0.38 -17.23 -10.23
CA GLY A 76 0.87 -17.95 -10.48
C GLY A 76 0.80 -19.09 -11.51
N THR A 77 -0.36 -19.38 -12.12
CA THR A 77 -0.51 -20.46 -13.11
C THR A 77 -0.08 -20.09 -14.52
N GLN A 78 0.04 -18.80 -14.81
CA GLN A 78 0.57 -18.27 -16.06
C GLN A 78 1.98 -17.71 -15.81
N GLN A 79 2.73 -17.43 -16.89
CA GLN A 79 4.09 -16.94 -16.81
C GLN A 79 4.29 -15.73 -17.71
N PRO A 80 5.08 -14.73 -17.28
CA PRO A 80 5.46 -13.61 -18.12
C PRO A 80 6.28 -14.10 -19.32
N ASN A 81 6.54 -13.20 -20.27
CA ASN A 81 7.50 -13.49 -21.32
C ASN A 81 8.95 -13.66 -20.77
N SER A 82 9.89 -13.99 -21.66
CA SER A 82 11.28 -14.27 -21.26
C SER A 82 12.03 -13.13 -20.56
N ILE A 83 11.53 -11.89 -20.65
CA ILE A 83 12.09 -10.71 -19.98
C ILE A 83 11.21 -10.21 -18.82
N GLY A 84 10.17 -10.97 -18.46
CA GLY A 84 9.32 -10.69 -17.31
C GLY A 84 8.15 -9.72 -17.57
N GLU A 85 7.80 -9.48 -18.84
CA GLU A 85 6.67 -8.59 -19.20
C GLU A 85 5.33 -9.32 -19.29
N CYS A 86 4.24 -8.58 -19.01
CA CYS A 86 2.86 -9.05 -19.08
C CYS A 86 1.89 -7.97 -19.59
N ASN A 87 0.81 -8.40 -20.26
CA ASN A 87 -0.34 -7.55 -20.55
C ASN A 87 -1.34 -7.59 -19.39
N CYS A 88 -1.29 -6.53 -18.58
CA CYS A 88 -2.13 -6.35 -17.40
C CYS A 88 -3.37 -5.50 -17.66
N TRP A 89 -3.63 -5.14 -18.93
CA TRP A 89 -4.64 -4.14 -19.31
C TRP A 89 -5.80 -4.73 -20.09
N GLU A 90 -5.57 -5.82 -20.81
CA GLU A 90 -6.58 -6.43 -21.68
C GLU A 90 -7.61 -7.24 -20.90
N SER A 91 -7.17 -8.09 -19.96
CA SER A 91 -8.05 -9.01 -19.22
C SER A 91 -7.82 -9.02 -17.71
N SER A 92 -6.99 -8.09 -17.22
CA SER A 92 -6.73 -7.91 -15.79
C SER A 92 -6.58 -6.44 -15.44
N ASN A 93 -6.30 -6.16 -14.18
CA ASN A 93 -5.99 -4.83 -13.67
C ASN A 93 -4.60 -4.85 -13.02
N PRO A 94 -3.85 -3.73 -13.08
CA PRO A 94 -2.77 -3.53 -12.14
C PRO A 94 -3.35 -3.48 -10.72
N THR A 95 -2.62 -3.97 -9.74
CA THR A 95 -3.01 -4.03 -8.31
C THR A 95 -3.13 -2.66 -7.63
N GLY A 96 -3.24 -1.54 -8.37
CA GLY A 96 -3.07 -0.17 -7.85
C GLY A 96 -1.62 0.15 -7.51
N ALA A 97 -0.86 -0.86 -7.07
CA ALA A 97 0.60 -1.01 -7.05
C ALA A 97 1.18 -1.34 -8.45
N GLY A 98 0.56 -0.80 -9.50
CA GLY A 98 0.95 -1.06 -10.89
C GLY A 98 2.33 -0.47 -11.25
N PHE A 99 2.76 -0.71 -12.48
CA PHE A 99 3.98 -0.11 -13.01
C PHE A 99 3.95 1.41 -12.92
N TRP A 100 5.06 1.97 -12.49
CA TRP A 100 5.14 3.37 -12.15
C TRP A 100 5.17 4.25 -13.39
N SER A 101 4.06 4.93 -13.70
CA SER A 101 3.96 5.75 -14.90
C SER A 101 4.30 7.22 -14.61
N VAL A 102 5.59 7.54 -14.59
CA VAL A 102 6.05 8.92 -14.65
C VAL A 102 6.30 9.29 -16.12
N SER A 103 5.49 10.22 -16.63
CA SER A 103 5.68 10.76 -17.98
C SER A 103 6.86 11.75 -18.01
N SER A 104 8.08 11.23 -17.89
CA SER A 104 9.32 11.96 -18.11
C SER A 104 10.27 11.15 -18.99
N THR A 105 11.05 11.85 -19.83
CA THR A 105 12.14 11.24 -20.60
C THR A 105 13.21 10.61 -19.71
N ASN A 106 13.46 11.15 -18.51
CA ASN A 106 14.44 10.57 -17.57
C ASN A 106 13.91 9.31 -16.89
N CYS A 107 12.59 9.10 -16.91
CA CYS A 107 11.94 7.91 -16.34
C CYS A 107 11.52 6.89 -17.41
N ALA A 108 11.83 7.15 -18.69
CA ALA A 108 11.45 6.27 -19.78
C ALA A 108 12.13 4.89 -19.64
N GLY A 109 11.32 3.82 -19.71
CA GLY A 109 11.79 2.43 -19.58
C GLY A 109 12.00 1.94 -18.14
N ILE A 110 11.56 2.71 -17.13
CA ILE A 110 11.70 2.36 -15.72
C ILE A 110 10.34 1.91 -15.16
N SER A 111 10.13 0.61 -14.97
CA SER A 111 8.82 0.06 -14.60
C SER A 111 8.60 -0.11 -13.09
N GLN A 112 9.68 -0.36 -12.31
CA GLN A 112 9.66 -0.53 -10.85
C GLN A 112 11.01 -0.06 -10.24
N PRO A 113 11.27 1.25 -10.13
CA PRO A 113 12.58 1.75 -9.69
C PRO A 113 12.85 1.60 -8.21
N LEU A 114 11.85 1.21 -7.42
CA LEU A 114 11.91 1.22 -5.98
C LEU A 114 12.57 -0.05 -5.44
N PRO A 115 13.32 0.03 -4.33
CA PRO A 115 13.56 1.23 -3.52
C PRO A 115 14.69 2.14 -4.04
N ASN A 116 15.35 1.76 -5.14
CA ASN A 116 16.60 2.36 -5.60
C ASN A 116 16.44 3.59 -6.51
N LEU A 117 15.25 4.20 -6.59
CA LEU A 117 14.98 5.35 -7.46
C LEU A 117 16.03 6.45 -7.29
N TRP A 118 16.40 6.73 -6.04
CA TRP A 118 17.30 7.82 -5.69
C TRP A 118 18.76 7.55 -6.05
N THR A 119 19.17 6.28 -6.10
CA THR A 119 20.57 5.88 -6.35
C THR A 119 20.80 5.53 -7.81
N ASP A 120 19.91 4.71 -8.37
CA ASP A 120 20.10 4.10 -9.69
C ASP A 120 19.59 5.03 -10.80
N TYR A 121 18.61 5.89 -10.47
CA TYR A 121 17.93 6.77 -11.44
C TYR A 121 17.75 8.21 -10.91
N PRO A 122 18.83 8.89 -10.50
CA PRO A 122 18.73 10.19 -9.82
C PRO A 122 18.00 11.26 -10.65
N ALA A 123 18.20 11.30 -11.97
CA ALA A 123 17.50 12.24 -12.86
C ALA A 123 15.99 11.97 -12.93
N CYS A 124 15.58 10.70 -12.92
CA CYS A 124 14.16 10.34 -12.81
C CYS A 124 13.62 10.76 -11.43
N GLY A 125 14.37 10.51 -10.37
CA GLY A 125 14.00 10.94 -9.02
C GLY A 125 13.76 12.45 -8.90
N ASP A 126 14.57 13.27 -9.56
CA ASP A 126 14.37 14.73 -9.58
C ASP A 126 13.06 15.13 -10.29
N ASP A 127 12.72 14.45 -11.39
CA ASP A 127 11.46 14.69 -12.10
C ASP A 127 10.24 14.28 -11.28
N VAL A 128 10.32 13.22 -10.50
CA VAL A 128 9.25 12.80 -9.58
C VAL A 128 8.98 13.87 -8.55
N ILE A 129 10.04 14.39 -7.92
CA ILE A 129 9.89 15.45 -6.93
C ILE A 129 9.33 16.70 -7.60
N SER A 130 9.77 17.04 -8.82
CA SER A 130 9.21 18.16 -9.59
C SER A 130 7.70 18.00 -9.84
N MET A 131 7.26 16.83 -10.29
CA MET A 131 5.83 16.55 -10.51
C MET A 131 5.03 16.48 -9.22
N TRP A 132 5.61 15.93 -8.16
CA TRP A 132 5.00 15.92 -6.83
C TRP A 132 4.72 17.34 -6.35
N ARG A 133 5.69 18.25 -6.46
CA ARG A 133 5.52 19.66 -6.08
C ARG A 133 4.42 20.35 -6.89
N GLN A 134 4.32 20.08 -8.19
CA GLN A 134 3.22 20.58 -9.03
C GLN A 134 1.86 20.04 -8.56
N THR A 135 1.80 18.74 -8.23
CA THR A 135 0.58 18.10 -7.71
C THR A 135 0.18 18.68 -6.35
N ALA A 136 1.17 18.90 -5.47
CA ALA A 136 0.98 19.47 -4.16
C ALA A 136 0.48 20.93 -4.20
N ALA A 137 1.01 21.74 -5.12
CA ALA A 137 0.51 23.09 -5.35
C ALA A 137 -0.97 23.11 -5.80
N ILE A 138 -1.36 22.17 -6.67
CA ILE A 138 -2.76 21.98 -7.08
C ILE A 138 -3.60 21.50 -5.90
N ALA A 139 -3.10 20.58 -5.08
CA ALA A 139 -3.80 20.10 -3.90
C ALA A 139 -4.05 21.25 -2.91
N ALA A 140 -3.02 22.03 -2.60
CA ALA A 140 -3.16 23.18 -1.72
C ALA A 140 -4.17 24.21 -2.27
N SER A 141 -4.15 24.51 -3.57
CA SER A 141 -5.15 25.42 -4.18
C SER A 141 -6.58 24.85 -4.14
N LYS A 142 -6.72 23.52 -4.07
CA LYS A 142 -7.97 22.78 -3.92
C LYS A 142 -8.40 22.55 -2.47
N GLY A 143 -7.74 23.20 -1.52
CA GLY A 143 -8.15 23.23 -0.11
C GLY A 143 -7.66 22.05 0.73
N TYR A 144 -6.78 21.21 0.19
CA TYR A 144 -6.11 20.19 1.02
C TYR A 144 -5.21 20.88 2.04
N THR A 145 -5.19 20.36 3.27
CA THR A 145 -4.36 20.86 4.38
C THR A 145 -3.31 19.86 4.83
N TYR A 146 -3.36 18.62 4.32
CA TYR A 146 -2.40 17.58 4.61
C TYR A 146 -1.95 16.87 3.34
N LEU A 147 -0.71 16.39 3.34
CA LEU A 147 -0.14 15.56 2.29
C LEU A 147 0.57 14.38 2.94
N SER A 148 0.41 13.18 2.38
CA SER A 148 1.34 12.08 2.67
C SER A 148 2.48 12.04 1.65
N THR A 149 3.55 11.32 1.96
CA THR A 149 4.43 10.74 0.93
C THR A 149 3.65 9.79 0.01
N PRO A 150 4.25 9.30 -1.10
CA PRO A 150 3.80 8.07 -1.73
C PRO A 150 3.59 6.95 -0.70
N LEU A 151 2.65 6.06 -0.97
CA LEU A 151 2.32 4.94 -0.09
C LEU A 151 3.27 3.80 -0.43
N ALA A 152 4.20 3.48 0.47
CA ALA A 152 5.20 2.44 0.23
C ALA A 152 4.96 1.19 1.08
N ALA A 153 4.89 -0.01 0.48
CA ALA A 153 4.90 -1.25 1.26
C ALA A 153 6.30 -1.67 1.75
N VAL A 154 7.36 -1.41 0.99
CA VAL A 154 8.65 -2.12 1.21
C VAL A 154 9.69 -1.28 1.96
N SER A 155 9.97 -0.04 1.53
CA SER A 155 11.15 0.70 2.03
C SER A 155 10.80 2.00 2.74
N MET A 156 11.10 2.06 4.03
CA MET A 156 11.02 3.30 4.81
C MET A 156 12.17 4.27 4.51
N ASP A 157 13.31 3.77 4.03
CA ASP A 157 14.45 4.61 3.61
C ASP A 157 14.08 5.42 2.36
N TYR A 158 13.37 4.81 1.42
CA TYR A 158 12.80 5.51 0.28
C TYR A 158 11.94 6.70 0.73
N LEU A 159 11.02 6.47 1.68
CA LEU A 159 10.14 7.52 2.22
C LEU A 159 10.91 8.62 2.92
N ARG A 160 11.95 8.27 3.70
CA ARG A 160 12.82 9.25 4.33
C ARG A 160 13.48 10.16 3.29
N THR A 161 14.11 9.58 2.27
CA THR A 161 14.75 10.36 1.20
C THR A 161 13.75 11.16 0.39
N PHE A 162 12.52 10.65 0.21
CA PHE A 162 11.43 11.42 -0.39
C PHE A 162 11.15 12.69 0.42
N VAL A 163 10.98 12.58 1.74
CA VAL A 163 10.75 13.74 2.63
C VAL A 163 11.90 14.74 2.54
N GLU A 164 13.15 14.27 2.62
CA GLU A 164 14.36 15.10 2.48
C GLU A 164 14.35 15.92 1.19
N LYS A 165 14.09 15.27 0.06
CA LYS A 165 14.05 15.93 -1.25
C LYS A 165 12.84 16.85 -1.40
N ALA A 166 11.65 16.40 -1.02
CA ALA A 166 10.41 17.15 -1.16
C ALA A 166 10.46 18.47 -0.35
N CYS A 167 10.97 18.40 0.89
CA CYS A 167 11.08 19.54 1.80
C CYS A 167 12.35 20.41 1.58
N THR A 168 13.21 20.09 0.60
CA THR A 168 14.37 20.95 0.31
C THR A 168 13.91 22.32 -0.22
N GLY A 169 14.14 23.38 0.56
CA GLY A 169 13.71 24.74 0.24
C GLY A 169 12.20 24.97 0.39
N CYS A 170 11.51 24.08 1.08
CA CYS A 170 10.06 24.06 1.23
C CYS A 170 9.67 23.62 2.64
N SER A 171 8.71 24.28 3.28
CA SER A 171 8.30 23.96 4.66
C SER A 171 6.79 23.72 4.82
N ASP A 172 6.03 23.72 3.74
CA ASP A 172 4.59 23.50 3.78
C ASP A 172 4.08 22.70 2.59
N ILE A 173 2.81 22.33 2.64
CA ILE A 173 2.18 21.49 1.63
C ILE A 173 2.09 22.16 0.25
N SER A 174 2.02 23.49 0.17
CA SER A 174 1.81 24.19 -1.10
C SER A 174 3.03 24.09 -2.02
N CYS A 175 4.20 23.87 -1.43
CA CYS A 175 5.44 23.60 -2.15
C CYS A 175 5.85 22.12 -2.13
N GLY A 176 5.01 21.23 -1.60
CA GLY A 176 5.18 19.77 -1.65
C GLY A 176 5.89 19.12 -0.46
N CYS A 177 6.17 19.83 0.63
CA CYS A 177 6.67 19.18 1.84
C CYS A 177 5.51 18.44 2.53
N PRO A 178 5.56 17.10 2.68
CA PRO A 178 4.45 16.37 3.27
C PRO A 178 4.30 16.66 4.76
N THR A 179 3.09 16.46 5.28
CA THR A 179 2.81 16.49 6.73
C THR A 179 2.80 15.08 7.32
N HIS A 180 2.67 14.05 6.49
CA HIS A 180 2.61 12.65 6.93
C HIS A 180 3.50 11.78 6.05
N VAL A 181 3.98 10.66 6.59
CA VAL A 181 4.44 9.55 5.77
C VAL A 181 3.30 8.55 5.55
N GLY A 182 3.25 7.92 4.39
CA GLY A 182 2.24 6.92 4.05
C GLY A 182 2.88 5.58 3.74
N TRP A 183 2.36 4.49 4.28
CA TRP A 183 2.86 3.16 3.99
C TRP A 183 1.80 2.07 4.18
N HIS A 184 2.02 0.95 3.47
CA HIS A 184 1.23 -0.26 3.61
C HIS A 184 1.96 -1.28 4.47
N PHE A 185 1.21 -2.22 5.04
CA PHE A 185 1.79 -3.36 5.72
C PHE A 185 0.95 -4.63 5.55
N TYR A 186 1.58 -5.67 5.05
CA TYR A 186 0.98 -6.99 5.02
C TYR A 186 1.93 -8.02 5.63
N ALA A 187 1.44 -8.74 6.63
CA ALA A 187 2.08 -9.98 7.05
C ALA A 187 1.72 -11.10 6.07
N GLN A 188 2.25 -12.31 6.29
CA GLN A 188 2.16 -13.41 5.32
C GLN A 188 1.80 -14.73 5.98
N ASP A 189 1.14 -15.59 5.21
CA ASP A 189 0.92 -17.02 5.48
C ASP A 189 0.32 -17.32 6.86
N CYS A 190 -0.45 -16.39 7.46
CA CYS A 190 -1.04 -16.57 8.79
C CYS A 190 -0.04 -16.88 9.91
N ARG A 191 1.20 -16.43 9.74
CA ARG A 191 2.34 -16.73 10.61
C ARG A 191 3.18 -15.49 10.91
N PRO A 192 2.57 -14.40 11.39
CA PRO A 192 3.24 -13.11 11.54
C PRO A 192 4.43 -13.13 12.50
N GLU A 193 4.52 -14.08 13.43
CA GLU A 193 5.71 -14.24 14.27
C GLU A 193 6.77 -15.06 13.53
N ALA A 194 6.43 -16.24 13.02
CA ALA A 194 7.41 -17.12 12.38
C ALA A 194 7.98 -16.58 11.06
N THR A 195 7.26 -15.70 10.37
CA THR A 195 7.75 -15.00 9.17
C THR A 195 8.35 -13.62 9.46
N GLY A 196 8.44 -13.22 10.74
CA GLY A 196 8.97 -11.93 11.17
C GLY A 196 8.07 -10.73 10.80
N GLY A 197 6.79 -10.95 10.54
CA GLY A 197 5.81 -9.89 10.26
C GLY A 197 5.71 -8.86 11.38
N TYR A 198 5.59 -9.29 12.65
CA TYR A 198 5.55 -8.35 13.77
C TYR A 198 6.84 -7.55 13.91
N ASP A 199 8.01 -8.18 13.76
CA ASP A 199 9.30 -7.47 13.78
C ASP A 199 9.40 -6.43 12.66
N GLN A 200 8.93 -6.76 11.45
CA GLN A 200 8.89 -5.82 10.32
C GLN A 200 7.91 -4.66 10.57
N PHE A 201 6.76 -4.92 11.18
CA PHE A 201 5.83 -3.87 11.57
C PHE A 201 6.46 -2.93 12.60
N GLN A 202 7.08 -3.48 13.65
CA GLN A 202 7.79 -2.66 14.65
C GLN A 202 8.92 -1.85 14.02
N ALA A 203 9.67 -2.42 13.07
CA ALA A 203 10.71 -1.70 12.34
C ALA A 203 10.14 -0.50 11.56
N LYS A 204 8.97 -0.63 10.93
CA LYS A 204 8.27 0.50 10.27
C LYS A 204 7.80 1.56 11.26
N LEU A 205 7.30 1.17 12.43
CA LEU A 205 6.96 2.11 13.51
C LEU A 205 8.21 2.88 13.97
N ASN A 206 9.31 2.18 14.25
CA ASN A 206 10.56 2.81 14.68
C ASN A 206 11.15 3.75 13.61
N ALA A 207 11.08 3.34 12.33
CA ALA A 207 11.52 4.17 11.22
C ALA A 207 10.64 5.42 11.06
N THR A 208 9.33 5.29 11.23
CA THR A 208 8.41 6.45 11.23
C THR A 208 8.76 7.41 12.37
N ALA A 209 9.00 6.92 13.58
CA ALA A 209 9.43 7.75 14.71
C ALA A 209 10.72 8.50 14.38
N SER A 210 11.71 7.80 13.80
CA SER A 210 12.98 8.40 13.38
C SER A 210 12.84 9.46 12.28
N ILE A 211 11.85 9.31 11.39
CA ILE A 211 11.52 10.35 10.39
C ILE A 211 10.89 11.57 11.09
N MET A 212 9.92 11.37 11.99
CA MET A 212 9.28 12.48 12.73
C MET A 212 10.27 13.27 13.59
N GLU A 213 11.29 12.62 14.12
CA GLU A 213 12.36 13.27 14.90
C GLU A 213 13.31 14.08 14.00
N ALA A 214 13.58 13.57 12.80
CA ALA A 214 14.41 14.27 11.81
C ALA A 214 13.68 15.43 11.10
N PHE A 215 12.36 15.32 10.93
CA PHE A 215 11.52 16.27 10.22
C PHE A 215 10.33 16.67 11.11
N PRO A 216 10.44 17.73 11.93
CA PRO A 216 9.41 18.11 12.89
C PRO A 216 8.05 18.48 12.28
N ASN A 217 7.99 18.79 10.97
CA ASN A 217 6.74 19.02 10.23
C ASN A 217 5.98 17.73 9.92
N ILE A 218 6.59 16.55 10.12
CA ILE A 218 5.91 15.27 9.97
C ILE A 218 5.15 14.96 11.27
N GLU A 219 3.83 14.88 11.15
CA GLU A 219 2.87 14.73 12.23
C GLU A 219 2.61 13.27 12.59
N GLY A 220 2.99 12.33 11.72
CA GLY A 220 2.87 10.88 11.94
C GLY A 220 2.78 10.11 10.62
N ALA A 221 2.46 8.82 10.74
CA ALA A 221 2.18 7.95 9.59
C ALA A 221 0.68 7.75 9.35
N ILE A 222 0.32 7.64 8.08
CA ILE A 222 -0.94 7.08 7.60
C ILE A 222 -0.68 5.66 7.13
N VAL A 223 -1.26 4.68 7.81
CA VAL A 223 -1.24 3.28 7.40
C VAL A 223 -2.58 2.98 6.75
N ASN A 224 -2.68 3.16 5.44
CA ASN A 224 -3.98 3.09 4.74
C ASN A 224 -4.35 1.68 4.24
N GLU A 225 -3.39 0.75 4.22
CA GLU A 225 -3.67 -0.66 3.96
C GLU A 225 -2.90 -1.55 4.93
N VAL A 226 -3.65 -2.35 5.68
CA VAL A 226 -3.12 -3.38 6.57
C VAL A 226 -3.85 -4.68 6.35
N GLY A 227 -3.11 -5.79 6.25
CA GLY A 227 -3.71 -7.09 6.07
C GLY A 227 -2.74 -8.26 6.17
N MET A 228 -3.20 -9.39 5.64
CA MET A 228 -2.44 -10.63 5.55
C MET A 228 -2.46 -11.11 4.09
N LEU A 229 -1.28 -11.26 3.49
CA LEU A 229 -1.10 -11.86 2.17
C LEU A 229 -1.23 -13.37 2.27
N ASN A 230 -1.97 -13.96 1.33
CA ASN A 230 -2.07 -15.40 1.12
C ASN A 230 -0.87 -15.89 0.32
N CYS A 231 0.36 -15.59 0.74
CA CYS A 231 1.57 -16.14 0.14
C CYS A 231 2.64 -16.32 1.21
N ALA A 232 3.67 -17.11 0.90
CA ALA A 232 4.89 -17.22 1.68
C ALA A 232 6.06 -16.74 0.83
N MET A 233 6.65 -15.60 1.17
CA MET A 233 7.85 -15.10 0.51
C MET A 233 9.09 -15.61 1.27
N ASP A 234 9.87 -16.48 0.63
CA ASP A 234 11.10 -17.04 1.21
C ASP A 234 12.20 -15.98 1.37
N THR A 235 12.16 -14.91 0.57
CA THR A 235 13.02 -13.73 0.65
C THR A 235 12.23 -12.46 0.36
N PRO A 236 12.73 -11.25 0.74
CA PRO A 236 12.08 -9.98 0.40
C PRO A 236 11.91 -9.72 -1.11
N SER A 237 12.67 -10.43 -1.96
CA SER A 237 12.58 -10.35 -3.42
C SER A 237 11.83 -11.51 -4.05
N SER A 238 11.34 -12.46 -3.24
CA SER A 238 10.59 -13.60 -3.75
C SER A 238 9.20 -13.14 -4.19
N PRO A 239 8.67 -13.70 -5.30
CA PRO A 239 7.32 -13.37 -5.74
C PRO A 239 6.30 -13.83 -4.68
N CYS A 240 5.36 -12.96 -4.35
CA CYS A 240 4.17 -13.36 -3.59
C CYS A 240 3.25 -14.12 -4.55
N ILE A 241 3.28 -15.46 -4.48
CA ILE A 241 2.41 -16.34 -5.26
C ILE A 241 1.26 -16.81 -4.37
N PRO A 242 0.01 -16.38 -4.63
CA PRO A 242 -1.12 -16.82 -3.84
C PRO A 242 -1.37 -18.33 -3.89
N ASN A 243 -1.70 -18.95 -2.75
CA ASN A 243 -1.82 -20.41 -2.61
C ASN A 243 -0.55 -21.16 -3.07
N GLY A 244 0.62 -20.53 -2.89
CA GLY A 244 1.90 -21.04 -3.34
C GLY A 244 2.33 -22.34 -2.64
N PRO A 245 3.22 -23.13 -3.27
CA PRO A 245 3.61 -24.46 -2.79
C PRO A 245 4.39 -24.45 -1.47
N THR A 246 4.90 -23.29 -1.04
CA THR A 246 5.66 -23.09 0.20
C THR A 246 4.81 -22.61 1.36
N GLN A 247 3.54 -22.28 1.14
CA GLN A 247 2.63 -21.84 2.19
C GLN A 247 2.27 -22.97 3.14
N VAL A 248 2.20 -22.64 4.43
CA VAL A 248 1.71 -23.55 5.47
C VAL A 248 0.19 -23.51 5.53
N TYR A 249 -0.42 -22.35 5.29
CA TYR A 249 -1.87 -22.17 5.40
C TYR A 249 -2.47 -21.57 4.11
N PRO A 250 -2.39 -22.25 2.95
CA PRO A 250 -2.97 -21.71 1.71
C PRO A 250 -4.47 -21.45 1.88
N ALA A 251 -4.94 -20.26 1.49
CA ALA A 251 -6.33 -19.85 1.71
C ALA A 251 -7.36 -20.79 1.04
N ASP A 252 -7.04 -21.36 -0.13
CA ASP A 252 -7.93 -22.30 -0.83
C ASP A 252 -8.23 -23.58 -0.02
N SER A 253 -7.37 -23.92 0.95
CA SER A 253 -7.61 -25.04 1.86
C SER A 253 -8.31 -24.64 3.15
N GLN A 254 -8.61 -23.36 3.35
CA GLN A 254 -9.24 -22.84 4.56
C GLN A 254 -10.72 -22.52 4.33
N PRO A 255 -11.58 -22.72 5.34
CA PRO A 255 -12.97 -22.27 5.27
C PRO A 255 -13.06 -20.77 4.98
N ASP A 256 -13.89 -20.39 4.01
CA ASP A 256 -14.12 -18.99 3.58
C ASP A 256 -12.83 -18.23 3.20
N HIS A 257 -11.77 -18.97 2.83
CA HIS A 257 -10.44 -18.43 2.51
C HIS A 257 -9.86 -17.56 3.64
N ALA A 258 -10.31 -17.81 4.87
CA ALA A 258 -9.89 -17.06 6.04
C ALA A 258 -8.55 -17.56 6.56
N CYS A 259 -7.90 -16.71 7.36
CA CYS A 259 -6.76 -17.13 8.15
C CYS A 259 -7.22 -18.09 9.26
N PRO A 260 -6.67 -19.31 9.37
CA PRO A 260 -7.11 -20.24 10.40
C PRO A 260 -6.68 -19.78 11.79
N SER A 261 -7.29 -20.38 12.81
CA SER A 261 -6.79 -20.30 14.18
C SER A 261 -5.49 -21.09 14.28
N THR A 262 -4.41 -20.43 14.72
CA THR A 262 -3.07 -21.00 14.89
C THR A 262 -2.52 -20.71 16.29
N ALA A 263 -1.35 -21.24 16.63
CA ALA A 263 -0.69 -20.90 17.89
C ALA A 263 -0.30 -19.41 17.97
N GLU A 264 0.05 -18.80 16.83
CA GLU A 264 0.38 -17.36 16.73
C GLU A 264 -0.88 -16.48 16.63
N LEU A 265 -1.97 -17.05 16.11
CA LEU A 265 -3.24 -16.38 15.82
C LEU A 265 -4.43 -17.18 16.39
N PRO A 266 -4.60 -17.28 17.72
CA PRO A 266 -5.64 -18.11 18.33
C PRO A 266 -7.07 -17.71 17.91
N GLU A 267 -7.30 -16.44 17.59
CA GLU A 267 -8.58 -15.91 17.09
C GLU A 267 -8.48 -15.50 15.61
N GLY A 268 -7.57 -16.15 14.85
CA GLY A 268 -7.30 -15.84 13.45
C GLY A 268 -6.82 -14.39 13.27
N LEU A 269 -7.32 -13.70 12.25
CA LEU A 269 -6.95 -12.30 11.98
C LEU A 269 -7.36 -11.33 13.10
N GLY A 270 -8.29 -11.71 13.99
CA GLY A 270 -8.63 -10.91 15.15
C GLY A 270 -7.41 -10.70 16.06
N SER A 271 -6.66 -11.77 16.35
CA SER A 271 -5.42 -11.70 17.15
C SER A 271 -4.36 -10.82 16.48
N PHE A 272 -4.27 -10.88 15.15
CA PHE A 272 -3.31 -10.06 14.39
C PHE A 272 -3.62 -8.56 14.51
N VAL A 273 -4.87 -8.16 14.26
CA VAL A 273 -5.30 -6.76 14.35
C VAL A 273 -5.09 -6.19 15.76
N GLU A 274 -5.48 -6.95 16.79
CA GLU A 274 -5.32 -6.51 18.18
C GLU A 274 -3.85 -6.27 18.51
N HIS A 275 -2.97 -7.22 18.15
CA HIS A 275 -1.54 -7.10 18.44
C HIS A 275 -0.89 -5.92 17.69
N LEU A 276 -1.22 -5.72 16.41
CA LEU A 276 -0.71 -4.56 15.67
C LEU A 276 -1.11 -3.23 16.33
N LEU A 277 -2.36 -3.09 16.76
CA LEU A 277 -2.82 -1.85 17.39
C LEU A 277 -2.27 -1.65 18.81
N GLU A 278 -1.94 -2.74 19.53
CA GLU A 278 -1.16 -2.66 20.77
C GLU A 278 0.25 -2.10 20.50
N MET A 279 0.94 -2.59 19.48
CA MET A 279 2.26 -2.07 19.07
C MET A 279 2.19 -0.60 18.65
N VAL A 280 1.15 -0.22 17.90
CA VAL A 280 0.88 1.18 17.54
C VAL A 280 0.71 2.05 18.78
N ALA A 281 -0.14 1.64 19.73
CA ALA A 281 -0.40 2.41 20.93
C ALA A 281 0.84 2.55 21.84
N ALA A 282 1.73 1.55 21.82
CA ALA A 282 2.96 1.54 22.61
C ALA A 282 4.10 2.37 22.01
N THR A 283 4.04 2.71 20.72
CA THR A 283 5.16 3.33 20.00
C THR A 283 5.00 4.85 19.92
N THR A 284 5.94 5.56 20.54
CA THR A 284 6.04 7.04 20.49
C THR A 284 7.42 7.46 20.03
N THR A 285 7.54 8.69 19.53
CA THR A 285 8.83 9.38 19.40
C THR A 285 9.45 9.63 20.78
N SER A 286 10.73 10.01 20.80
CA SER A 286 11.46 10.40 22.03
C SER A 286 10.86 11.60 22.76
N ASP A 287 10.13 12.47 22.06
CA ASP A 287 9.38 13.61 22.63
C ASP A 287 7.92 13.27 22.97
N GLY A 288 7.52 12.00 22.86
CA GLY A 288 6.22 11.48 23.31
C GLY A 288 5.07 11.64 22.30
N ARG A 289 5.33 12.04 21.05
CA ARG A 289 4.32 12.08 19.99
C ARG A 289 3.96 10.67 19.54
N GLN A 290 2.68 10.47 19.24
CA GLN A 290 2.19 9.22 18.66
C GLN A 290 2.70 9.07 17.23
N VAL A 291 3.18 7.87 16.88
CA VAL A 291 3.83 7.62 15.59
C VAL A 291 2.83 7.42 14.45
N ILE A 292 1.66 6.85 14.75
CA ILE A 292 0.59 6.63 13.78
C ILE A 292 -0.51 7.68 13.97
N SER A 293 -0.88 8.37 12.90
CA SER A 293 -2.01 9.30 12.84
C SER A 293 -3.29 8.62 12.36
N SER A 294 -3.16 7.60 11.51
CA SER A 294 -4.30 6.85 10.96
C SER A 294 -3.91 5.42 10.62
N PHE A 295 -4.86 4.50 10.81
CA PHE A 295 -4.74 3.08 10.54
C PHE A 295 -6.02 2.61 9.84
N SER A 296 -5.89 1.92 8.71
CA SER A 296 -7.00 1.40 7.93
C SER A 296 -6.73 -0.05 7.51
N TRP A 297 -7.70 -0.91 7.80
CA TRP A 297 -7.68 -2.32 7.43
C TRP A 297 -8.11 -2.52 5.98
N PHE A 298 -7.40 -3.37 5.23
CA PHE A 298 -7.76 -3.72 3.86
C PHE A 298 -8.94 -4.70 3.87
N ASN A 299 -10.14 -4.20 3.57
CA ASN A 299 -11.40 -4.88 3.81
C ASN A 299 -11.96 -5.58 2.55
N GLU A 300 -11.16 -6.45 1.92
CA GLU A 300 -11.53 -7.16 0.69
C GLU A 300 -11.35 -8.67 0.84
N ASN A 301 -12.01 -9.45 -0.02
CA ASN A 301 -11.88 -10.91 -0.04
C ASN A 301 -10.94 -11.35 -1.16
N MET A 302 -9.78 -11.92 -0.82
CA MET A 302 -8.79 -12.46 -1.77
C MET A 302 -8.29 -11.47 -2.83
N SER A 303 -8.57 -10.18 -2.67
CA SER A 303 -8.12 -9.16 -3.60
C SER A 303 -6.62 -8.96 -3.47
N GLY A 304 -5.92 -8.82 -4.59
CA GLY A 304 -4.46 -8.60 -4.58
C GLY A 304 -3.65 -9.75 -3.96
N GLY A 305 -4.20 -10.96 -3.87
CA GLY A 305 -3.50 -12.11 -3.28
C GLY A 305 -3.56 -12.16 -1.75
N THR A 306 -4.53 -11.49 -1.12
CA THR A 306 -4.74 -11.56 0.33
C THR A 306 -5.53 -12.81 0.75
N TYR A 307 -5.65 -13.05 2.06
CA TYR A 307 -6.74 -13.87 2.60
C TYR A 307 -8.09 -13.15 2.47
N ASN A 308 -9.18 -13.77 2.94
CA ASN A 308 -10.42 -13.06 3.20
C ASN A 308 -10.24 -12.10 4.38
N LEU A 309 -10.14 -10.80 4.09
CA LEU A 309 -9.92 -9.75 5.09
C LEU A 309 -11.20 -8.96 5.37
N ARG A 310 -12.38 -9.42 4.93
CA ARG A 310 -13.64 -8.73 5.19
C ARG A 310 -13.91 -8.62 6.70
N LEU A 311 -14.42 -7.47 7.14
CA LEU A 311 -14.86 -7.18 8.51
C LEU A 311 -16.36 -7.46 8.72
N PHE A 312 -17.07 -7.78 7.62
CA PHE A 312 -18.49 -8.05 7.60
C PHE A 312 -18.75 -9.40 6.93
N ASN A 313 -19.75 -10.11 7.43
CA ASN A 313 -20.33 -11.27 6.77
C ASN A 313 -21.18 -10.82 5.57
N GLU A 314 -21.59 -11.76 4.72
CA GLU A 314 -22.41 -11.47 3.53
C GLU A 314 -23.79 -10.88 3.86
N ASP A 315 -24.32 -11.15 5.06
CA ASP A 315 -25.58 -10.58 5.54
C ASP A 315 -25.44 -9.15 6.09
N GLY A 316 -24.23 -8.57 6.04
CA GLY A 316 -23.91 -7.24 6.54
C GLY A 316 -23.66 -7.16 8.04
N SER A 317 -23.71 -8.28 8.77
CA SER A 317 -23.31 -8.32 10.18
C SER A 317 -21.80 -8.20 10.33
N VAL A 318 -21.34 -7.56 11.40
CA VAL A 318 -19.90 -7.46 11.74
C VAL A 318 -19.39 -8.84 12.16
N ASN A 319 -18.32 -9.32 11.53
CA ASN A 319 -17.73 -10.62 11.83
C ASN A 319 -16.68 -10.54 12.96
N GLN A 320 -16.02 -11.66 13.27
CA GLN A 320 -15.05 -11.71 14.37
C GLN A 320 -13.87 -10.72 14.18
N VAL A 321 -13.32 -10.63 12.97
CA VAL A 321 -12.23 -9.69 12.67
C VAL A 321 -12.72 -8.25 12.79
N GLY A 322 -13.94 -7.97 12.32
CA GLY A 322 -14.60 -6.67 12.50
C GLY A 322 -14.77 -6.28 13.96
N GLN A 323 -15.18 -7.21 14.83
CA GLN A 323 -15.30 -6.94 16.26
C GLN A 323 -13.95 -6.65 16.90
N ALA A 324 -12.91 -7.42 16.56
CA ALA A 324 -11.54 -7.20 17.02
C ALA A 324 -11.02 -5.83 16.58
N TYR A 325 -11.24 -5.45 15.31
CA TYR A 325 -10.87 -4.14 14.78
C TYR A 325 -11.54 -2.99 15.53
N ILE A 326 -12.87 -3.05 15.73
CA ILE A 326 -13.61 -2.04 16.49
C ILE A 326 -13.05 -1.93 17.92
N SER A 327 -12.90 -3.06 18.62
CA SER A 327 -12.39 -3.12 20.00
C SER A 327 -11.00 -2.52 20.11
N ALA A 328 -10.08 -2.92 19.24
CA ALA A 328 -8.70 -2.45 19.23
C ALA A 328 -8.60 -0.94 18.91
N CYS A 329 -9.37 -0.45 17.93
CA CYS A 329 -9.43 0.98 17.62
C CYS A 329 -9.98 1.79 18.80
N GLN A 330 -11.00 1.29 19.51
CA GLN A 330 -11.55 1.94 20.70
C GLN A 330 -10.52 2.01 21.85
N LYS A 331 -9.75 0.93 22.07
CA LYS A 331 -8.65 0.91 23.05
C LYS A 331 -7.58 1.93 22.68
N TRP A 332 -7.13 1.95 21.43
CA TRP A 332 -6.14 2.92 20.95
C TRP A 332 -6.62 4.36 21.11
N ALA A 333 -7.86 4.66 20.72
CA ALA A 333 -8.45 5.99 20.88
C ALA A 333 -8.56 6.43 22.35
N SER A 334 -8.83 5.49 23.27
CA SER A 334 -8.91 5.77 24.71
C SER A 334 -7.53 6.06 25.30
N ALA A 335 -6.52 5.26 24.93
CA ALA A 335 -5.12 5.47 25.32
C ALA A 335 -4.60 6.83 24.83
N ALA A 336 -4.87 7.20 23.57
CA ALA A 336 -4.47 8.48 22.99
C ALA A 336 -5.08 9.70 23.70
N ARG A 337 -6.23 9.54 24.37
CA ARG A 337 -6.90 10.61 25.14
C ARG A 337 -6.50 10.63 26.62
N GLY A 338 -5.62 9.74 27.06
CA GLY A 338 -5.30 9.58 28.48
C GLY A 338 -6.48 9.10 29.33
N ILE A 339 -7.49 8.50 28.71
CA ILE A 339 -8.65 7.92 29.40
C ILE A 339 -8.30 6.46 29.67
N VAL A 340 -7.89 6.16 30.89
CA VAL A 340 -7.79 4.78 31.39
C VAL A 340 -9.21 4.27 31.57
N VAL A 341 -9.59 3.25 30.78
CA VAL A 341 -10.85 2.50 30.96
C VAL A 341 -10.61 1.33 31.89
#